data_AF-A0A6V7YC80-F1
#
_entry.id   AF-A0A6V7YC80-F1
#
_cell.length_a   1.000
_cell.length_b   1.000
_cell.length_c   1.000
_cell.angle_alpha   90.00
_cell.angle_beta   90.00
_cell.angle_gamma   90.00
#
_symmetry.space_group_name_H-M   'P 1'
#
loop_
_entity.id
_entity.type
_entity.pdbx_description
1 polymer ?
#
loop_
_entity_poly.entity_id
_entity_poly.type
_entity_poly.pdbx_seq_one_letter_code
_entity_poly.pdbx_strand_id
1 'polypeptide(L)'
;MDKQNNIGKENTRGAGSKHRMTTRSKVTVAAVIPLVLFLTLSILSPVYASIFECTDCSKCQGCIVHCNKFGVKILAPERISKVQICCSDHCHLFPGQPETDHILPKEMLLDKYECKANFWDTNKENPYDVSVQCSAFHPCQLIDCNFCFDLLLNPSCKPKTAAFVACSILFPLLVLFSCICGAMQRIFRPFGFILKFFNKLLRRQRVHAKIIKREIIGKGKAAAKKITTNASKEVKRKTREFRQASLSRLARYGILAILFSLTIFPANSDTVSVISQSESCRVKNGTRHCHITSSTTLSLLPAGQPNNLLIKDKRGEVLGAVTLTLRSLNLVCNPKTIAYLRSYQINTRSVWRCPTSGSCSGNFCSRVGPKTHIPELAELTNNVGNSGCIESSAVWSEGCGLPTASCYFYRWYAVPMSFDVYELFECPTWDFHINSVLRLTVNDYSKEESVTLIPGWTQHSNNISLTPIAISNPPAPILGTPFLTHGFSVALAKNVPLDLKCPDLASARGFGCNISEEACRECRLISGDTVTCQCRELDAEAMLADPELRLP
;
A
#
# COMPACT_ATOMS: atom_id res chain seq x y z
N MET A 1 89.00 -46.88 23.29
CA MET A 1 88.13 -46.06 24.16
C MET A 1 87.30 -45.15 23.28
N ASP A 2 85.99 -45.30 23.41
CA ASP A 2 84.88 -44.38 23.14
C ASP A 2 84.56 -43.76 21.76
N LYS A 3 83.31 -44.08 21.37
CA LYS A 3 82.21 -43.27 20.78
C LYS A 3 82.33 -42.78 19.33
N GLN A 4 81.63 -43.42 18.38
CA GLN A 4 80.23 -43.20 17.94
C GLN A 4 80.04 -41.86 17.19
N ASN A 5 80.09 -41.78 15.85
CA ASN A 5 79.20 -42.31 14.77
C ASN A 5 77.71 -41.95 14.89
N ASN A 6 77.22 -41.06 14.01
CA ASN A 6 76.54 -41.45 12.76
C ASN A 6 75.89 -40.24 12.04
N ILE A 7 76.36 -39.95 10.81
CA ILE A 7 75.58 -39.32 9.73
C ILE A 7 76.03 -39.98 8.43
N GLY A 8 75.12 -40.56 7.66
CA GLY A 8 75.47 -41.04 6.31
C GLY A 8 74.43 -41.93 5.65
N LYS A 9 73.90 -41.42 4.53
CA LYS A 9 73.21 -42.08 3.41
C LYS A 9 73.69 -43.53 3.17
N GLU A 10 72.91 -44.47 2.62
CA GLU A 10 72.36 -44.44 1.27
C GLU A 10 71.55 -45.74 0.98
N ASN A 11 70.59 -45.63 0.06
CA ASN A 11 70.09 -46.62 -0.92
C ASN A 11 69.93 -48.12 -0.58
N THR A 12 68.74 -48.68 -0.83
CA THR A 12 68.60 -49.99 -1.49
C THR A 12 67.26 -50.17 -2.22
N ARG A 13 67.36 -50.70 -3.44
CA ARG A 13 66.26 -51.15 -4.31
C ARG A 13 65.67 -52.46 -3.78
N GLY A 14 64.37 -52.69 -3.98
CA GLY A 14 63.75 -54.00 -3.80
C GLY A 14 62.30 -54.01 -4.28
N ALA A 15 62.00 -54.92 -5.20
CA ALA A 15 60.81 -54.93 -6.05
C ALA A 15 59.59 -55.64 -5.43
N GLY A 16 58.40 -55.18 -5.83
CA GLY A 16 57.25 -56.03 -6.17
C GLY A 16 56.25 -56.40 -5.08
N SER A 17 55.05 -55.81 -5.15
CA SER A 17 53.78 -56.56 -5.20
C SER A 17 52.59 -55.61 -5.43
N LYS A 18 51.72 -56.00 -6.35
CA LYS A 18 50.54 -55.26 -6.83
C LYS A 18 49.39 -55.39 -5.84
N HIS A 19 48.80 -54.27 -5.40
CA HIS A 19 47.36 -54.21 -5.15
C HIS A 19 46.77 -52.87 -5.60
N ARG A 20 45.62 -52.98 -6.25
CA ARG A 20 44.87 -51.96 -6.99
C ARG A 20 43.75 -51.45 -6.07
N MET A 21 43.78 -50.19 -5.67
CA MET A 21 42.60 -49.47 -5.19
C MET A 21 42.34 -48.26 -6.09
N THR A 22 41.12 -48.22 -6.62
CA THR A 22 40.61 -47.18 -7.52
C THR A 22 40.00 -46.07 -6.67
N THR A 23 40.62 -44.89 -6.68
CA THR A 23 40.10 -43.69 -6.02
C THR A 23 38.96 -43.08 -6.85
N ARG A 24 37.84 -42.91 -6.16
CA ARG A 24 36.61 -42.27 -6.61
C ARG A 24 36.78 -40.75 -6.47
N SER A 25 37.44 -40.09 -7.40
CA SER A 25 37.37 -38.63 -7.54
C SER A 25 37.37 -38.26 -9.01
N LYS A 26 36.31 -37.57 -9.45
CA LYS A 26 36.14 -36.80 -10.71
C LYS A 26 34.65 -36.62 -11.05
N VAL A 27 33.84 -36.16 -10.09
CA VAL A 27 32.49 -35.62 -10.39
C VAL A 27 32.23 -34.27 -9.70
N THR A 28 33.10 -33.78 -8.82
CA THR A 28 32.86 -32.56 -8.02
C THR A 28 33.62 -31.31 -8.46
N VAL A 29 34.16 -31.25 -9.69
CA VAL A 29 35.00 -30.10 -10.11
C VAL A 29 34.35 -29.22 -11.20
N ALA A 30 33.24 -29.64 -11.82
CA ALA A 30 32.61 -28.85 -12.90
C ALA A 30 31.47 -27.91 -12.45
N ALA A 31 31.08 -27.92 -11.17
CA ALA A 31 29.94 -27.13 -10.67
C ALA A 31 30.33 -25.99 -9.70
N VAL A 32 31.59 -25.90 -9.26
CA VAL A 32 32.01 -24.95 -8.21
C VAL A 32 32.80 -23.75 -8.78
N ILE A 33 33.34 -23.88 -10.00
CA ILE A 33 34.16 -22.82 -10.62
C ILE A 33 33.37 -21.57 -11.07
N PRO A 34 32.09 -21.64 -11.52
CA PRO A 34 31.36 -20.41 -11.85
C PRO A 34 30.81 -19.66 -10.62
N LEU A 35 30.85 -20.26 -9.42
CA LEU A 35 30.32 -19.66 -8.19
C LEU A 35 31.38 -18.79 -7.46
N VAL A 36 32.66 -19.17 -7.53
CA VAL A 36 33.74 -18.51 -6.75
C VAL A 36 34.33 -17.30 -7.49
N LEU A 37 34.29 -17.28 -8.83
CA LEU A 37 34.81 -16.16 -9.64
C LEU A 37 33.84 -14.97 -9.76
N PHE A 38 32.57 -15.13 -9.38
CA PHE A 38 31.56 -14.06 -9.36
C PHE A 38 31.44 -13.36 -7.99
N LEU A 39 32.03 -13.91 -6.93
CA LEU A 39 31.94 -13.39 -5.55
C LEU A 39 33.03 -12.36 -5.20
N THR A 40 34.07 -12.18 -6.01
CA THR A 40 35.24 -11.34 -5.68
C THR A 40 35.26 -9.95 -6.34
N LEU A 41 34.20 -9.53 -7.03
CA LEU A 41 34.12 -8.21 -7.69
C LEU A 41 33.07 -7.26 -7.07
N SER A 42 32.54 -7.58 -5.89
CA SER A 42 31.42 -6.85 -5.26
C SER A 42 31.83 -5.90 -4.13
N ILE A 43 33.12 -5.62 -3.92
CA ILE A 43 33.57 -4.77 -2.82
C ILE A 43 34.38 -3.60 -3.39
N LEU A 44 33.73 -2.44 -3.51
CA LEU A 44 34.23 -1.08 -3.23
C LEU A 44 33.40 -0.05 -4.00
N SER A 45 32.49 0.62 -3.30
CA SER A 45 32.12 2.01 -3.62
C SER A 45 31.94 2.76 -2.30
N PRO A 46 32.73 3.82 -2.03
CA PRO A 46 32.53 4.66 -0.87
C PRO A 46 31.37 5.62 -1.14
N VAL A 47 30.41 5.68 -0.22
CA VAL A 47 29.38 6.71 -0.18
C VAL A 47 30.00 7.93 0.48
N TYR A 48 30.29 8.97 -0.31
CA TYR A 48 30.63 10.29 0.21
C TYR A 48 29.32 11.02 0.55
N ALA A 49 29.06 11.24 1.84
CA ALA A 49 28.06 12.18 2.31
C ALA A 49 28.70 13.58 2.36
N SER A 50 28.11 14.53 1.64
CA SER A 50 28.50 15.95 1.72
C SER A 50 27.71 16.63 2.84
N ILE A 51 28.43 17.34 3.71
CA ILE A 51 27.88 18.17 4.77
C ILE A 51 27.73 19.58 4.19
N PHE A 52 26.50 20.11 4.18
CA PHE A 52 26.26 21.54 3.94
C PHE A 52 25.81 22.15 5.27
N GLU A 53 26.63 23.04 5.81
CA GLU A 53 26.27 23.90 6.93
C GLU A 53 25.35 25.02 6.42
N CYS A 54 24.15 25.11 6.99
CA CYS A 54 23.25 26.22 6.77
C CYS A 54 23.83 27.45 7.50
N THR A 55 24.28 28.46 6.76
CA THR A 55 24.73 29.73 7.32
C THR A 55 23.51 30.56 7.73
N ASP A 56 23.48 30.89 9.01
CA ASP A 56 22.57 31.81 9.72
C ASP A 56 21.09 31.40 9.89
N CYS A 57 20.81 30.85 11.07
CA CYS A 57 19.54 31.02 11.78
C CYS A 57 19.91 31.19 13.26
N SER A 58 19.09 31.87 14.03
CA SER A 58 19.20 31.91 15.50
C SER A 58 19.01 30.49 16.08
N LYS A 59 20.07 29.66 16.05
CA LYS A 59 19.95 28.19 16.12
C LYS A 59 19.75 27.66 17.54
N CYS A 60 18.85 26.70 17.67
CA CYS A 60 18.99 25.65 18.68
C CYS A 60 20.31 24.91 18.47
N GLN A 61 21.22 24.98 19.45
CA GLN A 61 22.50 24.25 19.40
C GLN A 61 22.25 22.74 19.56
N GLY A 62 22.39 21.98 18.46
CA GLY A 62 22.20 20.52 18.42
C GLY A 62 20.88 20.05 17.78
N CYS A 63 19.99 20.95 17.39
CA CYS A 63 18.81 20.58 16.59
C CYS A 63 19.20 20.51 15.10
N ILE A 64 19.22 19.31 14.51
CA ILE A 64 19.64 19.11 13.13
C ILE A 64 18.66 18.19 12.41
N VAL A 65 18.31 18.54 11.17
CA VAL A 65 17.51 17.70 10.28
C VAL A 65 18.33 17.37 9.04
N HIS A 66 18.49 16.08 8.75
CA HIS A 66 19.24 15.58 7.61
C HIS A 66 18.34 14.79 6.67
N CYS A 67 18.42 15.07 5.38
CA CYS A 67 17.73 14.27 4.36
C CYS A 67 18.42 12.91 4.21
N ASN A 68 17.63 11.84 4.18
CA ASN A 68 18.05 10.45 3.99
C ASN A 68 17.33 9.85 2.76
N LYS A 69 17.84 8.75 2.21
CA LYS A 69 17.25 8.04 1.04
C LYS A 69 15.82 7.54 1.25
N PHE A 70 15.36 7.48 2.49
CA PHE A 70 14.02 7.01 2.86
C PHE A 70 13.17 8.09 3.55
N GLY A 71 13.69 9.32 3.72
CA GLY A 71 12.99 10.37 4.44
C GLY A 71 13.95 11.34 5.12
N VAL A 72 13.75 11.60 6.40
CA VAL A 72 14.54 12.57 7.16
C VAL A 72 14.97 12.03 8.51
N LYS A 73 16.22 12.31 8.87
CA LYS A 73 16.83 11.96 10.14
C LYS A 73 16.92 13.21 11.01
N ILE A 74 16.34 13.13 12.19
CA ILE A 74 16.22 14.24 13.13
C ILE A 74 17.16 13.96 14.30
N LEU A 75 17.98 14.94 14.63
CA LEU A 75 18.85 14.95 15.81
C LEU A 75 18.37 16.07 16.72
N ALA A 76 18.06 15.73 17.97
CA ALA A 76 17.61 16.70 18.97
C ALA A 76 18.37 16.49 20.29
N PRO A 77 18.77 17.55 21.00
CA PRO A 77 19.33 17.40 22.33
C PRO A 77 18.25 17.00 23.35
N GLU A 78 18.63 16.33 24.44
CA GLU A 78 17.71 15.79 25.46
C GLU A 78 16.76 16.82 26.11
N ARG A 79 17.08 18.12 26.04
CA ARG A 79 16.21 19.21 26.54
C ARG A 79 14.97 19.47 25.69
N ILE A 80 14.94 18.95 24.46
CA ILE A 80 13.77 19.07 23.59
C ILE A 80 12.72 18.08 24.05
N SER A 81 11.51 18.57 24.29
CA SER A 81 10.38 17.76 24.75
C SER A 81 9.61 17.12 23.60
N LYS A 82 9.47 17.85 22.49
CA LYS A 82 8.71 17.43 21.30
C LYS A 82 9.31 18.03 20.04
N VAL A 83 9.19 17.30 18.94
CA VAL A 83 9.60 17.73 17.60
C VAL A 83 8.47 17.47 16.61
N GLN A 84 8.04 18.49 15.89
CA GLN A 84 7.13 18.34 14.76
C GLN A 84 7.94 18.50 13.49
N ILE A 85 7.84 17.56 12.57
CA ILE A 85 8.42 17.70 11.24
C ILE A 85 7.30 17.66 10.20
N CYS A 86 7.31 18.64 9.30
CA CYS A 86 6.39 18.76 8.19
C CYS A 86 7.20 18.81 6.92
N CYS A 87 7.15 17.74 6.13
CA CYS A 87 7.73 17.70 4.80
C CYS A 87 6.59 17.82 3.78
N SER A 88 6.55 18.93 3.05
CA SER A 88 5.39 19.28 2.20
C SER A 88 4.06 19.16 2.99
N ASP A 89 3.20 18.20 2.65
CA ASP A 89 1.89 17.99 3.29
C ASP A 89 1.90 16.85 4.34
N HIS A 90 3.04 16.20 4.55
CA HIS A 90 3.20 15.13 5.54
C HIS A 90 3.82 15.68 6.81
N CYS A 91 2.99 15.85 7.84
CA CYS A 91 3.39 16.27 9.17
C CYS A 91 3.35 15.11 10.17
N HIS A 92 4.39 14.99 10.98
CA HIS A 92 4.43 14.01 12.07
C HIS A 92 5.02 14.64 13.33
N LEU A 93 4.43 14.30 14.48
CA LEU A 93 4.91 14.73 15.80
C LEU A 93 5.67 13.58 16.46
N PHE A 94 6.84 13.87 16.99
CA PHE A 94 7.68 12.94 17.71
C PHE A 94 7.92 13.43 19.14
N PRO A 95 7.98 12.52 20.12
CA PRO A 95 8.56 12.85 21.42
C PRO A 95 10.05 13.20 21.23
N GLY A 96 10.57 14.10 22.06
CA GLY A 96 11.97 14.50 21.99
C GLY A 96 12.91 13.33 22.29
N GLN A 97 13.53 12.79 21.25
CA GLN A 97 14.53 11.72 21.31
C GLN A 97 15.83 12.19 20.68
N PRO A 98 17.00 11.67 21.12
CA PRO A 98 18.29 12.09 20.61
C PRO A 98 18.46 11.87 19.10
N GLU A 99 17.85 10.80 18.58
CA GLU A 99 17.90 10.42 17.18
C GLU A 99 16.57 9.82 16.77
N THR A 100 15.99 10.29 15.67
CA THR A 100 14.72 9.77 15.14
C THR A 100 14.76 9.76 13.62
N ASP A 101 14.44 8.60 13.04
CA ASP A 101 14.28 8.44 11.59
C ASP A 101 12.79 8.52 11.22
N HIS A 102 12.43 9.49 10.39
CA HIS A 102 11.09 9.60 9.82
C HIS A 102 11.11 9.13 8.36
N ILE A 103 10.39 8.04 8.10
CA ILE A 103 10.25 7.47 6.77
C ILE A 103 9.15 8.22 6.02
N LEU A 104 9.48 8.76 4.85
CA LEU A 104 8.55 9.46 3.98
C LEU A 104 8.02 8.53 2.88
N PRO A 105 6.82 8.80 2.32
CA PRO A 105 6.30 8.08 1.16
C PRO A 105 7.28 8.15 -0.02
N LYS A 106 7.48 7.03 -0.72
CA LYS A 106 8.44 6.93 -1.83
C LYS A 106 8.10 7.88 -2.97
N GLU A 107 6.83 8.15 -3.18
CA GLU A 107 6.29 9.03 -4.21
C GLU A 107 6.81 10.47 -4.03
N MET A 108 6.93 10.91 -2.78
CA MET A 108 7.37 12.25 -2.43
C MET A 108 8.88 12.43 -2.57
N LEU A 109 9.63 11.34 -2.43
CA LEU A 109 11.10 11.33 -2.59
C LEU A 109 11.52 11.48 -4.06
N LEU A 110 10.60 11.40 -5.02
CA LEU A 110 10.88 11.53 -6.45
C LEU A 110 11.10 12.99 -6.89
N ASP A 111 10.58 13.95 -6.13
CA ASP A 111 10.69 15.38 -6.41
C ASP A 111 11.50 16.11 -5.34
N LYS A 112 11.85 17.38 -5.58
CA LYS A 112 12.46 18.22 -4.55
C LYS A 112 11.39 18.57 -3.51
N TYR A 113 11.69 18.35 -2.24
CA TYR A 113 10.78 18.64 -1.14
C TYR A 113 11.46 19.49 -0.07
N GLU A 114 10.67 20.27 0.65
CA GLU A 114 11.12 21.07 1.79
C GLU A 114 10.54 20.47 3.06
N CYS A 115 11.40 20.30 4.08
CA CYS A 115 11.01 19.85 5.40
C CYS A 115 11.22 20.97 6.41
N LYS A 116 10.18 21.31 7.16
CA LYS A 116 10.21 22.27 8.27
C LYS A 116 10.04 21.51 9.57
N ALA A 117 10.98 21.67 10.49
CA ALA A 117 10.96 21.04 11.80
C ALA A 117 10.89 22.09 12.90
N ASN A 118 9.94 21.92 13.80
CA ASN A 118 9.72 22.79 14.96
C ASN A 118 10.12 22.00 16.21
N PHE A 119 11.07 22.52 16.99
CA PHE A 119 11.60 21.89 18.20
C PHE A 119 11.17 22.68 19.43
N TRP A 120 10.46 22.05 20.37
CA TRP A 120 10.04 22.72 21.61
C TRP A 120 10.96 22.36 22.77
N ASP A 121 11.63 23.38 23.28
CA ASP A 121 12.43 23.32 24.50
C ASP A 121 11.51 23.44 25.72
N THR A 122 11.77 22.67 26.77
CA THR A 122 11.00 22.76 28.03
C THR A 122 11.11 24.13 28.69
N ASN A 123 12.16 24.91 28.39
CA ASN A 123 12.43 26.19 29.03
C ASN A 123 12.08 27.42 28.16
N LYS A 124 11.51 27.22 26.98
CA LYS A 124 11.11 28.32 26.09
C LYS A 124 9.69 28.14 25.57
N GLU A 125 8.97 29.24 25.51
CA GLU A 125 7.59 29.29 25.05
C GLU A 125 7.48 29.13 23.52
N ASN A 126 8.46 29.65 22.77
CA ASN A 126 8.50 29.56 21.32
C ASN A 126 9.39 28.41 20.83
N PRO A 127 8.94 27.62 19.84
CA PRO A 127 9.75 26.58 19.23
C PRO A 127 10.90 27.16 18.40
N TYR A 128 11.93 26.33 18.21
CA TYR A 128 12.98 26.60 17.23
C TYR A 128 12.59 25.99 15.89
N ASP A 129 12.67 26.79 14.84
CA ASP A 129 12.31 26.36 13.49
C ASP A 129 13.58 26.07 12.67
N VAL A 130 13.62 24.89 12.04
CA VAL A 130 14.70 24.46 11.16
C VAL A 130 14.09 23.96 9.85
N SER A 131 14.39 24.64 8.75
CA SER A 131 13.99 24.21 7.41
C SER A 131 15.16 23.61 6.65
N VAL A 132 14.95 22.46 6.01
CA VAL A 132 15.91 21.82 5.12
C VAL A 132 15.28 21.53 3.75
N GLN A 133 16.02 21.85 2.69
CA GLN A 133 15.63 21.52 1.32
C GLN A 133 16.27 20.18 0.94
N CYS A 134 15.46 19.18 0.62
CA CYS A 134 15.92 17.86 0.19
C CYS A 134 15.86 17.72 -1.33
N SER A 135 16.86 17.03 -1.88
CA SER A 135 16.94 16.76 -3.33
C SER A 135 16.08 15.56 -3.71
N ALA A 136 15.57 15.58 -4.95
CA ALA A 136 14.89 14.46 -5.57
C ALA A 136 15.80 13.23 -5.69
N PHE A 137 15.26 12.05 -5.42
CA PHE A 137 15.91 10.77 -5.65
C PHE A 137 15.39 10.14 -6.94
N HIS A 138 16.30 9.55 -7.72
CA HIS A 138 15.90 8.81 -8.90
C HIS A 138 15.14 7.54 -8.49
N PRO A 139 14.05 7.12 -9.17
CA PRO A 139 13.24 5.95 -8.78
C PRO A 139 14.06 4.69 -8.49
N CYS A 140 15.10 4.44 -9.28
CA CYS A 140 15.99 3.30 -9.09
C CYS A 140 16.83 3.32 -7.81
N GLN A 141 17.08 4.49 -7.21
CA GLN A 141 17.78 4.62 -5.92
C GLN A 141 16.88 4.28 -4.74
N LEU A 142 15.55 4.40 -4.90
CA LEU A 142 14.56 4.04 -3.88
C LEU A 142 14.30 2.52 -3.82
N ILE A 143 14.70 1.76 -4.85
CA ILE A 143 14.60 0.28 -4.90
C ILE A 143 15.86 -0.33 -4.27
N ASP A 144 15.89 -0.35 -2.94
CA ASP A 144 17.01 -0.91 -2.17
C ASP A 144 16.74 -2.34 -1.66
N CYS A 145 16.23 -3.19 -2.55
CA CYS A 145 16.05 -4.61 -2.26
C CYS A 145 16.89 -5.44 -3.25
N ASN A 146 17.24 -6.67 -2.84
CA ASN A 146 17.83 -7.67 -3.74
C ASN A 146 16.82 -8.74 -4.18
N PHE A 147 15.68 -8.85 -3.48
CA PHE A 147 14.59 -9.77 -3.80
C PHE A 147 13.26 -9.12 -3.37
N CYS A 148 12.57 -8.45 -4.29
CA CYS A 148 11.22 -7.91 -4.06
C CYS A 148 10.49 -7.72 -5.40
N PHE A 149 9.17 -7.54 -5.34
CA PHE A 149 8.35 -7.33 -6.54
C PHE A 149 8.71 -6.03 -7.26
N ASP A 150 9.03 -4.95 -6.54
CA ASP A 150 9.46 -3.67 -7.13
C ASP A 150 10.67 -3.85 -8.06
N LEU A 151 11.62 -4.71 -7.68
CA LEU A 151 12.80 -5.04 -8.49
C LEU A 151 12.47 -5.94 -9.70
N LEU A 152 11.51 -6.86 -9.55
CA LEU A 152 11.06 -7.74 -10.65
C LEU A 152 10.28 -6.97 -11.72
N LEU A 153 9.47 -6.00 -11.31
CA LEU A 153 8.70 -5.13 -12.21
C LEU A 153 9.56 -4.03 -12.84
N ASN A 154 10.67 -3.65 -12.20
CA ASN A 154 11.60 -2.63 -12.69
C ASN A 154 13.02 -3.19 -12.90
N PRO A 155 13.21 -4.15 -13.83
CA PRO A 155 14.51 -4.80 -14.04
C PRO A 155 15.61 -3.85 -14.51
N SER A 156 15.25 -2.70 -15.10
CA SER A 156 16.21 -1.67 -15.55
C SER A 156 17.02 -1.05 -14.41
N CYS A 157 16.53 -1.08 -13.17
CA CYS A 157 17.20 -0.41 -12.04
C CYS A 157 18.40 -1.18 -11.48
N LYS A 158 18.29 -2.52 -11.34
CA LYS A 158 19.41 -3.41 -11.00
C LYS A 158 19.39 -4.63 -11.93
N PRO A 159 19.83 -4.49 -13.20
CA PRO A 159 19.61 -5.50 -14.24
C PRO A 159 20.27 -6.85 -13.92
N LYS A 160 21.46 -6.84 -13.30
CA LYS A 160 22.14 -8.08 -12.89
C LYS A 160 21.35 -8.83 -11.80
N THR A 161 20.87 -8.09 -10.80
CA THR A 161 20.13 -8.67 -9.67
C THR A 161 18.73 -9.13 -10.11
N ALA A 162 18.01 -8.31 -10.87
CA ALA A 162 16.70 -8.66 -11.41
C ALA A 162 16.76 -9.90 -12.32
N ALA A 163 17.76 -9.97 -13.22
CA ALA A 163 17.98 -11.14 -14.06
C ALA A 163 18.29 -12.40 -13.23
N PHE A 164 19.11 -12.27 -12.18
CA PHE A 164 19.40 -13.38 -11.28
C PHE A 164 18.15 -13.89 -10.55
N VAL A 165 17.33 -12.98 -10.01
CA VAL A 165 16.08 -13.31 -9.33
C VAL A 165 15.08 -13.97 -10.29
N ALA A 166 14.89 -13.41 -11.48
CA ALA A 166 14.00 -13.96 -12.50
C ALA A 166 14.45 -15.37 -12.94
N CYS A 167 15.74 -15.58 -13.20
CA CYS A 167 16.30 -16.89 -13.53
C CYS A 167 16.13 -17.90 -12.41
N SER A 168 16.30 -17.47 -11.15
CA SER A 168 16.13 -18.32 -9.96
C SER A 168 14.68 -18.79 -9.77
N ILE A 169 13.70 -18.01 -10.24
CA ILE A 169 12.27 -18.37 -10.22
C ILE A 169 11.89 -19.22 -11.45
N LEU A 170 12.39 -18.86 -12.64
CA LEU A 170 12.09 -19.58 -13.89
C LEU A 170 12.67 -21.00 -13.92
N PHE A 171 13.87 -21.21 -13.39
CA PHE A 171 14.52 -22.52 -13.39
C PHE A 171 13.70 -23.61 -12.68
N PRO A 172 13.24 -23.45 -11.43
CA PRO A 172 12.42 -24.47 -10.77
C PRO A 172 11.07 -24.68 -11.46
N LEU A 173 10.46 -23.63 -12.02
CA LEU A 173 9.21 -23.76 -12.78
C LEU A 173 9.39 -24.61 -14.04
N LEU A 174 10.49 -24.42 -14.78
CA LEU A 174 10.82 -25.25 -15.95
C LEU A 174 11.14 -26.69 -15.57
N VAL A 175 11.83 -26.91 -14.43
CA VAL A 175 12.08 -28.25 -13.91
C VAL A 175 10.76 -28.93 -13.52
N LEU A 176 9.88 -28.24 -12.80
CA LEU A 176 8.56 -28.74 -12.41
C LEU A 176 7.73 -29.13 -13.65
N PHE A 177 7.66 -28.24 -14.64
CA PHE A 177 6.97 -28.50 -15.90
C PHE A 177 7.54 -29.72 -16.64
N SER A 178 8.86 -29.88 -16.63
CA SER A 178 9.52 -31.03 -17.24
C SER A 178 9.24 -32.34 -16.50
N CYS A 179 9.13 -32.30 -15.17
CA CYS A 179 8.74 -33.44 -14.34
C CYS A 179 7.30 -33.86 -14.62
N ILE A 180 6.38 -32.89 -14.73
CA ILE A 180 4.98 -33.12 -15.08
C ILE A 180 4.89 -33.75 -16.48
N CYS A 181 5.55 -33.17 -17.48
CA CYS A 181 5.59 -33.73 -18.83
C CYS A 181 6.19 -35.14 -18.87
N GLY A 182 7.24 -35.40 -18.08
CA GLY A 182 7.87 -36.71 -17.96
C GLY A 182 6.95 -37.75 -17.29
N ALA A 183 6.20 -37.36 -16.26
CA ALA A 183 5.18 -38.18 -15.63
C ALA A 183 4.06 -38.54 -16.61
N MET A 184 3.55 -37.55 -17.35
CA MET A 184 2.54 -37.75 -18.39
C MET A 184 3.03 -38.74 -19.47
N GLN A 185 4.27 -38.60 -19.93
CA GLN A 185 4.84 -39.54 -20.90
C GLN A 185 4.98 -40.97 -20.35
N ARG A 186 5.18 -41.16 -19.05
CA ARG A 186 5.20 -42.50 -18.42
C ARG A 186 3.80 -43.11 -18.35
N ILE A 187 2.77 -42.30 -18.06
CA ILE A 187 1.37 -42.75 -18.01
C ILE A 187 0.87 -43.17 -19.40
N PHE A 188 1.26 -42.48 -20.47
CA PHE A 188 0.83 -42.82 -21.84
C PHE A 188 1.66 -43.92 -22.53
N ARG A 189 2.83 -44.29 -21.98
CA ARG A 189 3.64 -45.40 -22.51
C ARG A 189 2.94 -46.76 -22.56
N PRO A 190 2.22 -47.24 -21.52
CA PRO A 190 1.48 -48.50 -21.58
C PRO A 190 0.42 -48.49 -22.67
N PHE A 191 -0.29 -47.37 -22.89
CA PHE A 191 -1.22 -47.21 -24.00
C PHE A 191 -0.54 -47.41 -25.37
N GLY A 192 0.66 -46.87 -25.55
CA GLY A 192 1.47 -47.12 -26.76
C GLY A 192 1.88 -48.59 -26.94
N PHE A 193 2.14 -49.32 -25.87
CA PHE A 193 2.41 -50.76 -25.93
C PHE A 193 1.16 -51.58 -26.27
N ILE A 194 0.01 -51.22 -25.70
CA ILE A 194 -1.29 -51.82 -26.00
C ILE A 194 -1.61 -51.62 -27.50
N LEU A 195 -1.46 -50.40 -28.03
CA LEU A 195 -1.66 -50.13 -29.46
C LEU A 195 -0.71 -50.94 -30.35
N LYS A 196 0.57 -51.08 -29.96
CA LYS A 196 1.54 -51.90 -30.70
C LYS A 196 1.22 -53.40 -30.61
N PHE A 197 0.68 -53.86 -29.48
CA PHE A 197 0.23 -55.23 -29.31
C PHE A 197 -0.96 -55.54 -30.22
N PHE A 198 -1.98 -54.66 -30.24
CA PHE A 198 -3.11 -54.77 -31.16
C PHE A 198 -2.67 -54.72 -32.63
N ASN A 199 -1.78 -53.80 -33.00
CA ASN A 199 -1.23 -53.75 -34.37
C ASN A 199 -0.41 -55.00 -34.73
N LYS A 200 0.29 -55.61 -33.78
CA LYS A 200 1.01 -56.88 -33.97
C LYS A 200 0.05 -58.06 -34.11
N LEU A 201 -1.05 -58.07 -33.35
CA LEU A 201 -2.12 -59.07 -33.45
C LEU A 201 -2.83 -58.97 -34.82
N LEU A 202 -3.17 -57.76 -35.26
CA LEU A 202 -3.73 -57.47 -36.58
C LEU A 202 -2.74 -57.83 -37.71
N ARG A 203 -1.44 -57.57 -37.53
CA ARG A 203 -0.41 -58.03 -38.48
C ARG A 203 -0.30 -59.55 -38.51
N ARG A 204 -0.39 -60.25 -37.37
CA ARG A 204 -0.39 -61.72 -37.31
C ARG A 204 -1.61 -62.30 -38.02
N GLN A 205 -2.80 -61.73 -37.81
CA GLN A 205 -4.03 -62.07 -38.54
C GLN A 205 -3.85 -61.89 -40.07
N ARG A 206 -3.27 -60.77 -40.51
CA ARG A 206 -2.97 -60.51 -41.93
C ARG A 206 -1.90 -61.45 -42.52
N VAL A 207 -0.92 -61.87 -41.73
CA VAL A 207 0.12 -62.82 -42.15
C VAL A 207 -0.44 -64.25 -42.19
N HIS A 208 -1.26 -64.67 -41.23
CA HIS A 208 -1.98 -65.94 -41.29
C HIS A 208 -2.90 -66.01 -42.52
N ALA A 209 -3.63 -64.93 -42.83
CA ALA A 209 -4.41 -64.83 -44.06
C ALA A 209 -3.55 -64.92 -45.33
N LYS A 210 -2.30 -64.40 -45.30
CA LYS A 210 -1.33 -64.55 -46.40
C LYS A 210 -0.68 -65.93 -46.47
N ILE A 211 -0.54 -66.65 -45.36
CA ILE A 211 0.00 -68.02 -45.29
C ILE A 211 -1.05 -69.02 -45.78
N ILE A 212 -2.31 -68.89 -45.36
CA ILE A 212 -3.43 -69.69 -45.89
C ILE A 212 -3.60 -69.46 -47.40
N LYS A 213 -3.43 -68.21 -47.89
CA LYS A 213 -3.40 -67.91 -49.33
C LYS A 213 -2.17 -68.47 -50.08
N ARG A 214 -1.09 -68.82 -49.37
CA ARG A 214 0.15 -69.37 -49.96
C ARG A 214 0.24 -70.90 -49.85
N GLU A 215 -0.64 -71.56 -49.11
CA GLU A 215 -0.77 -73.02 -49.12
C GLU A 215 -1.66 -73.56 -50.26
N ILE A 216 -2.40 -72.69 -50.96
CA ILE A 216 -3.20 -73.07 -52.15
C ILE A 216 -2.42 -72.89 -53.47
N ILE A 217 -1.29 -72.15 -53.47
CA ILE A 217 -0.52 -71.88 -54.70
C ILE A 217 0.97 -72.10 -54.46
N GLY A 218 1.48 -73.24 -54.94
CA GLY A 218 2.85 -73.36 -55.46
C GLY A 218 3.92 -73.85 -54.49
N LYS A 219 4.12 -75.18 -54.49
CA LYS A 219 5.34 -75.87 -54.05
C LYS A 219 6.56 -75.36 -54.82
N GLY A 220 7.70 -75.14 -54.14
CA GLY A 220 8.95 -74.88 -54.86
C GLY A 220 10.18 -74.47 -54.03
N LYS A 221 10.86 -75.48 -53.49
CA LYS A 221 12.32 -75.59 -53.29
C LYS A 221 13.06 -74.70 -52.27
N ALA A 222 13.45 -75.41 -51.19
CA ALA A 222 14.76 -75.44 -50.51
C ALA A 222 15.88 -74.50 -50.99
N ALA A 223 16.56 -73.84 -50.04
CA ALA A 223 17.83 -74.33 -49.45
C ALA A 223 18.49 -73.29 -48.53
N ALA A 224 18.86 -73.75 -47.31
CA ALA A 224 19.99 -73.39 -46.43
C ALA A 224 20.50 -71.91 -46.41
N LYS A 225 20.77 -71.23 -45.28
CA LYS A 225 21.78 -71.60 -44.27
C LYS A 225 21.89 -70.52 -43.17
N LYS A 226 22.11 -70.98 -41.93
CA LYS A 226 22.81 -70.37 -40.77
C LYS A 226 22.20 -69.18 -40.00
N ILE A 227 21.47 -69.52 -38.94
CA ILE A 227 21.93 -69.49 -37.51
C ILE A 227 23.41 -69.04 -37.38
N THR A 228 23.84 -68.01 -36.63
CA THR A 228 23.59 -67.70 -35.21
C THR A 228 24.15 -66.32 -34.84
N THR A 229 23.69 -65.84 -33.68
CA THR A 229 24.41 -65.01 -32.69
C THR A 229 24.75 -63.56 -33.02
N ASN A 230 24.03 -62.63 -32.37
CA ASN A 230 24.64 -61.53 -31.62
C ASN A 230 23.64 -60.95 -30.60
N ALA A 231 23.29 -61.75 -29.59
CA ALA A 231 22.50 -61.34 -28.42
C ALA A 231 23.29 -60.47 -27.40
N SER A 232 24.34 -59.77 -27.84
CA SER A 232 25.18 -58.92 -26.96
C SER A 232 25.35 -57.48 -27.45
N LYS A 233 24.74 -57.11 -28.59
CA LYS A 233 24.81 -55.72 -29.12
C LYS A 233 23.56 -54.86 -28.84
N GLU A 234 22.43 -55.46 -28.47
CA GLU A 234 21.16 -54.73 -28.32
C GLU A 234 20.99 -54.03 -26.94
N VAL A 235 21.64 -54.56 -25.89
CA VAL A 235 21.51 -54.03 -24.52
C VAL A 235 22.41 -52.80 -24.30
N LYS A 236 23.56 -52.71 -24.98
CA LYS A 236 24.46 -51.54 -24.86
C LYS A 236 24.03 -50.34 -25.73
N ARG A 237 23.20 -50.55 -26.75
CA ARG A 237 22.72 -49.47 -27.62
C ARG A 237 21.57 -48.67 -26.99
N LYS A 238 20.63 -49.33 -26.31
CA LYS A 238 19.50 -48.64 -25.65
C LYS A 238 19.88 -47.76 -24.46
N THR A 239 20.93 -48.10 -23.71
CA THR A 239 21.34 -47.32 -22.53
C THR A 239 22.15 -46.07 -22.89
N ARG A 240 22.83 -46.07 -24.06
CA ARG A 240 23.59 -44.90 -24.55
C ARG A 240 22.68 -43.85 -25.19
N GLU A 241 21.64 -44.28 -25.93
CA GLU A 241 20.65 -43.37 -26.52
C GLU A 241 19.80 -42.65 -25.45
N PHE A 242 19.51 -43.27 -24.30
CA PHE A 242 18.72 -42.63 -23.24
C PHE A 242 19.51 -41.58 -22.43
N ARG A 243 20.81 -41.81 -22.18
CA ARG A 243 21.69 -40.84 -21.50
C ARG A 243 22.08 -39.65 -22.38
N GLN A 244 22.18 -39.85 -23.70
CA GLN A 244 22.51 -38.76 -24.64
C GLN A 244 21.27 -37.90 -25.00
N ALA A 245 20.06 -38.42 -24.82
CA ALA A 245 18.81 -37.70 -25.06
C ALA A 245 18.33 -36.82 -23.88
N SER A 246 18.85 -36.99 -22.65
CA SER A 246 18.51 -36.13 -21.51
C SER A 246 19.42 -34.90 -21.41
N LEU A 247 20.72 -35.07 -21.68
CA LEU A 247 21.71 -33.98 -21.66
C LEU A 247 21.44 -32.94 -22.77
N SER A 248 21.00 -33.39 -23.94
CA SER A 248 20.70 -32.52 -25.10
C SER A 248 19.37 -31.76 -25.00
N ARG A 249 18.50 -32.11 -24.03
CA ARG A 249 17.27 -31.34 -23.75
C ARG A 249 17.54 -30.18 -22.81
N LEU A 250 18.32 -30.40 -21.74
CA LEU A 250 18.74 -29.34 -20.82
C LEU A 250 19.60 -28.27 -21.52
N ALA A 251 20.49 -28.68 -22.42
CA ALA A 251 21.29 -27.74 -23.22
C ALA A 251 20.43 -26.86 -24.15
N ARG A 252 19.35 -27.40 -24.72
CA ARG A 252 18.43 -26.64 -25.59
C ARG A 252 17.59 -25.62 -24.81
N TYR A 253 17.15 -25.97 -23.60
CA TYR A 253 16.44 -25.02 -22.73
C TYR A 253 17.37 -23.92 -22.18
N GLY A 254 18.64 -24.24 -21.91
CA GLY A 254 19.64 -23.24 -21.53
C GLY A 254 19.88 -22.20 -22.64
N ILE A 255 19.94 -22.63 -23.91
CA ILE A 255 20.12 -21.72 -25.05
C ILE A 255 18.87 -20.83 -25.27
N LEU A 256 17.66 -21.38 -25.10
CA LEU A 256 16.42 -20.60 -25.18
C LEU A 256 16.29 -19.55 -24.05
N ALA A 257 16.73 -19.89 -22.84
CA ALA A 257 16.76 -18.93 -21.72
C ALA A 257 17.75 -17.77 -21.98
N ILE A 258 18.92 -18.08 -22.56
CA ILE A 258 19.94 -17.07 -22.93
C ILE A 258 19.42 -16.14 -24.04
N LEU A 259 18.70 -16.68 -25.02
CA LEU A 259 18.10 -15.88 -26.10
C LEU A 259 16.94 -15.00 -25.60
N PHE A 260 16.15 -15.46 -24.63
CA PHE A 260 15.09 -14.65 -24.02
C PHE A 260 15.65 -13.47 -23.21
N SER A 261 16.76 -13.67 -22.50
CA SER A 261 17.46 -12.59 -21.78
C SER A 261 18.08 -11.51 -22.66
N LEU A 262 18.26 -11.75 -23.96
CA LEU A 262 18.80 -10.76 -24.90
C LEU A 262 17.73 -9.83 -25.51
N THR A 263 16.44 -10.07 -25.25
CA THR A 263 15.33 -9.30 -25.88
C THR A 263 14.66 -8.25 -24.99
N ILE A 264 15.15 -8.01 -23.77
CA ILE A 264 14.56 -7.03 -22.85
C ILE A 264 15.39 -5.73 -22.85
N PHE A 265 15.30 -4.97 -23.93
CA PHE A 265 15.52 -3.52 -23.98
C PHE A 265 14.62 -2.98 -25.11
N PRO A 266 13.74 -1.99 -24.87
CA PRO A 266 14.09 -0.71 -24.23
C PRO A 266 13.18 -0.30 -23.05
N ALA A 267 13.67 0.67 -22.29
CA ALA A 267 12.90 1.43 -21.31
C ALA A 267 11.96 2.39 -22.04
N ASN A 268 10.65 2.31 -21.78
CA ASN A 268 9.67 3.23 -22.33
C ASN A 268 9.26 4.24 -21.25
N SER A 269 9.37 5.53 -21.57
CA SER A 269 8.43 6.53 -21.05
C SER A 269 7.14 6.40 -21.86
N ASP A 270 5.99 6.44 -21.20
CA ASP A 270 4.70 6.40 -21.90
C ASP A 270 4.54 7.68 -22.73
N THR A 271 4.92 7.58 -24.00
CA THR A 271 4.82 8.64 -24.99
C THR A 271 3.64 8.31 -25.88
N VAL A 272 2.50 8.93 -25.60
CA VAL A 272 1.36 8.88 -26.51
C VAL A 272 1.69 9.82 -27.66
N SER A 273 1.79 9.29 -28.88
CA SER A 273 2.01 10.11 -30.07
C SER A 273 0.77 10.13 -30.93
N VAL A 274 0.34 11.33 -31.31
CA VAL A 274 -0.77 11.53 -32.24
C VAL A 274 -0.21 11.82 -33.62
N ILE A 275 -0.67 11.04 -34.59
CA ILE A 275 -0.40 11.28 -36.01
C ILE A 275 -1.46 12.27 -36.48
N SER A 276 -1.04 13.50 -36.77
CA SER A 276 -1.98 14.55 -37.18
C SER A 276 -2.39 14.37 -38.65
N GLN A 277 -3.69 14.35 -38.93
CA GLN A 277 -4.20 14.44 -40.29
C GLN A 277 -4.42 15.92 -40.64
N SER A 278 -3.64 16.46 -41.58
CA SER A 278 -3.80 17.85 -42.03
C SER A 278 -5.10 18.04 -42.81
N GLU A 279 -5.97 18.94 -42.32
CA GLU A 279 -7.25 19.28 -42.96
C GLU A 279 -7.09 20.35 -44.04
N SER A 280 -6.16 21.31 -43.88
CA SER A 280 -5.85 22.28 -44.95
C SER A 280 -4.45 22.88 -44.83
N CYS A 281 -3.72 22.97 -45.94
CA CYS A 281 -2.43 23.67 -46.01
C CYS A 281 -2.49 24.74 -47.11
N ARG A 282 -2.10 25.98 -46.80
CA ARG A 282 -1.95 27.08 -47.75
C ARG A 282 -0.50 27.53 -47.79
N VAL A 283 0.04 27.73 -48.98
CA VAL A 283 1.38 28.30 -49.16
C VAL A 283 1.21 29.82 -49.32
N LYS A 284 1.81 30.60 -48.42
CA LYS A 284 1.93 32.07 -48.55
C LYS A 284 3.41 32.41 -48.49
N ASN A 285 3.90 33.18 -49.46
CA ASN A 285 5.30 33.67 -49.51
C ASN A 285 6.37 32.56 -49.35
N GLY A 286 6.14 31.38 -49.94
CA GLY A 286 7.07 30.25 -49.84
C GLY A 286 6.98 29.46 -48.53
N THR A 287 6.29 29.98 -47.51
CA THR A 287 6.03 29.30 -46.23
C THR A 287 4.71 28.54 -46.29
N ARG A 288 4.75 27.24 -45.97
CA ARG A 288 3.57 26.37 -45.95
C ARG A 288 2.88 26.45 -44.59
N HIS A 289 1.73 27.11 -44.53
CA HIS A 289 0.88 27.18 -43.34
C HIS A 289 -0.13 26.04 -43.37
N CYS A 290 -0.03 25.09 -42.44
CA CYS A 290 -0.96 23.97 -42.31
C CYS A 290 -1.82 24.12 -41.05
N HIS A 291 -3.14 24.03 -41.20
CA HIS A 291 -4.06 23.90 -40.08
C HIS A 291 -4.22 22.42 -39.76
N ILE A 292 -3.95 22.07 -38.51
CA ILE A 292 -3.99 20.71 -37.99
C ILE A 292 -5.03 20.69 -36.87
N THR A 293 -6.06 19.85 -37.03
CA THR A 293 -7.08 19.61 -36.02
C THR A 293 -7.00 18.13 -35.65
N SER A 294 -6.68 17.82 -34.38
CA SER A 294 -6.62 16.44 -33.90
C SER A 294 -7.07 16.37 -32.47
N SER A 295 -7.85 15.33 -32.13
CA SER A 295 -8.32 15.08 -30.78
C SER A 295 -7.80 13.73 -30.30
N THR A 296 -7.33 13.67 -29.05
CA THR A 296 -6.87 12.44 -28.41
C THR A 296 -7.22 12.47 -26.93
N THR A 297 -7.39 11.30 -26.35
CA THR A 297 -7.55 11.12 -24.90
C THR A 297 -6.20 10.78 -24.29
N LEU A 298 -5.86 11.42 -23.17
CA LEU A 298 -4.64 11.17 -22.40
C LEU A 298 -5.03 10.84 -20.96
N SER A 299 -4.42 9.82 -20.38
CA SER A 299 -4.53 9.53 -18.95
C SER A 299 -3.51 10.36 -18.22
N LEU A 300 -3.94 11.27 -17.35
CA LEU A 300 -3.04 12.09 -16.54
C LEU A 300 -2.24 11.23 -15.58
N LEU A 301 -0.91 11.30 -15.68
CA LEU A 301 0.01 10.76 -14.69
C LEU A 301 -0.09 11.49 -13.32
N PRO A 302 0.35 10.84 -12.23
CA PRO A 302 0.37 11.43 -10.89
C PRO A 302 1.11 12.77 -10.80
N ALA A 303 0.88 13.51 -9.71
CA ALA A 303 1.45 14.84 -9.48
C ALA A 303 2.98 14.84 -9.68
N GLY A 304 3.48 15.87 -10.38
CA GLY A 304 4.90 16.02 -10.73
C GLY A 304 5.32 15.31 -12.03
N GLN A 305 4.58 14.31 -12.49
CA GLN A 305 4.94 13.57 -13.72
C GLN A 305 4.38 14.23 -14.99
N PRO A 306 5.23 14.49 -16.01
CA PRO A 306 4.80 15.11 -17.25
C PRO A 306 4.16 14.09 -18.20
N ASN A 307 2.94 14.38 -18.68
CA ASN A 307 2.31 13.66 -19.78
C ASN A 307 2.75 14.29 -21.10
N ASN A 308 3.57 13.57 -21.88
CA ASN A 308 4.09 14.08 -23.14
C ASN A 308 3.28 13.54 -24.33
N LEU A 309 2.56 14.45 -24.99
CA LEU A 309 1.90 14.20 -26.25
C LEU A 309 2.81 14.66 -27.40
N LEU A 310 3.31 13.73 -28.20
CA LEU A 310 4.10 14.05 -29.39
C LEU A 310 3.18 14.29 -30.58
N ILE A 311 3.37 15.42 -31.26
CA ILE A 311 2.67 15.77 -32.50
C ILE A 311 3.56 15.35 -33.67
N LYS A 312 3.09 14.42 -34.50
CA LYS A 312 3.83 13.94 -35.67
C LYS A 312 3.16 14.32 -36.99
N ASP A 313 3.97 14.61 -38.01
CA ASP A 313 3.53 14.76 -39.40
C ASP A 313 3.12 13.39 -40.00
N LYS A 314 2.48 13.41 -41.18
CA LYS A 314 2.10 12.22 -41.97
C LYS A 314 3.28 11.28 -42.28
N ARG A 315 4.51 11.79 -42.23
CA ARG A 315 5.76 11.02 -42.45
C ARG A 315 6.33 10.42 -41.16
N GLY A 316 5.75 10.72 -40.00
CA GLY A 316 6.25 10.26 -38.69
C GLY A 316 7.24 11.19 -38.00
N GLU A 317 7.64 12.29 -38.65
CA GLU A 317 8.52 13.32 -38.09
C GLU A 317 7.83 14.13 -36.99
N VAL A 318 8.55 14.44 -35.90
CA VAL A 318 8.00 15.19 -34.76
C VAL A 318 7.98 16.68 -35.08
N LEU A 319 6.78 17.28 -35.05
CA LEU A 319 6.56 18.71 -35.26
C LEU A 319 6.62 19.51 -33.96
N GLY A 320 6.34 18.86 -32.83
CA GLY A 320 6.30 19.48 -31.51
C GLY A 320 5.78 18.52 -30.44
N ALA A 321 5.76 18.97 -29.20
CA ALA A 321 5.18 18.25 -28.08
C ALA A 321 4.27 19.15 -27.23
N VAL A 322 3.20 18.54 -26.72
CA VAL A 322 2.35 19.12 -25.68
C VAL A 322 2.62 18.35 -24.41
N THR A 323 3.18 19.02 -23.42
CA THR A 323 3.46 18.46 -22.10
C THR A 323 2.41 18.96 -21.12
N LEU A 324 1.69 18.05 -20.47
CA LEU A 324 0.71 18.37 -19.44
C LEU A 324 1.17 17.77 -18.11
N THR A 325 1.49 18.63 -17.15
CA THR A 325 1.99 18.22 -15.83
C THR A 325 0.94 18.53 -14.77
N LEU A 326 0.54 17.53 -14.00
CA LEU A 326 -0.38 17.71 -12.87
C LEU A 326 0.37 18.36 -11.70
N ARG A 327 -0.12 19.50 -11.20
CA ARG A 327 0.46 20.21 -10.06
C ARG A 327 -0.21 19.82 -8.75
N SER A 328 -1.53 19.91 -8.71
CA SER A 328 -2.33 19.47 -7.55
C SER A 328 -3.73 19.06 -7.98
N LEU A 329 -4.32 18.16 -7.19
CA LEU A 329 -5.73 17.82 -7.28
C LEU A 329 -6.42 18.34 -6.02
N ASN A 330 -7.20 19.42 -6.17
CA ASN A 330 -7.91 20.01 -5.06
C ASN A 330 -9.35 19.51 -5.07
N LEU A 331 -9.83 19.03 -3.91
CA LEU A 331 -11.21 18.62 -3.73
C LEU A 331 -11.89 19.66 -2.85
N VAL A 332 -12.89 20.34 -3.40
CA VAL A 332 -13.65 21.37 -2.69
C VAL A 332 -14.91 20.73 -2.11
N CYS A 333 -15.05 20.77 -0.79
CA CYS A 333 -16.25 20.26 -0.11
C CYS A 333 -17.42 21.22 -0.32
N ASN A 334 -18.57 20.66 -0.71
CA ASN A 334 -19.85 21.35 -0.61
C ASN A 334 -20.54 20.93 0.71
N PRO A 335 -20.49 21.77 1.76
CA PRO A 335 -20.91 21.36 3.10
C PRO A 335 -22.44 21.31 3.24
N LYS A 336 -22.90 20.36 4.04
CA LYS A 336 -24.29 20.20 4.48
C LYS A 336 -24.32 20.00 5.99
N THR A 337 -24.91 20.96 6.70
CA THR A 337 -25.04 20.92 8.17
C THR A 337 -25.92 19.77 8.62
N ILE A 338 -25.43 18.99 9.58
CA ILE A 338 -26.16 17.90 10.23
C ILE A 338 -26.82 18.40 11.51
N ALA A 339 -26.05 19.05 12.38
CA ALA A 339 -26.54 19.56 13.65
C ALA A 339 -25.61 20.63 14.22
N TYR A 340 -26.17 21.46 15.11
CA TYR A 340 -25.38 22.31 15.99
C TYR A 340 -25.19 21.63 17.34
N LEU A 341 -23.97 21.72 17.86
CA LEU A 341 -23.53 21.06 19.09
C LEU A 341 -22.97 22.07 20.08
N ARG A 342 -22.99 21.65 21.34
CA ARG A 342 -22.43 22.32 22.51
C ARG A 342 -21.69 21.27 23.31
N SER A 343 -20.58 21.63 23.93
CA SER A 343 -19.97 20.73 24.89
C SER A 343 -20.78 20.69 26.17
N TYR A 344 -20.99 19.49 26.67
CA TYR A 344 -21.85 19.26 27.83
C TYR A 344 -21.37 18.08 28.67
N GLN A 345 -21.59 18.22 29.97
CA GLN A 345 -21.53 17.12 30.94
C GLN A 345 -22.95 16.77 31.39
N ILE A 346 -23.14 15.54 31.88
CA ILE A 346 -24.43 15.10 32.40
C ILE A 346 -24.33 14.87 33.90
N ASN A 347 -25.11 15.64 34.65
CA ASN A 347 -25.23 15.49 36.09
C ASN A 347 -26.50 14.72 36.44
N THR A 348 -26.43 13.87 37.46
CA THR A 348 -27.60 13.14 37.98
C THR A 348 -27.90 13.62 39.40
N ARG A 349 -29.16 13.97 39.68
CA ARG A 349 -29.64 14.28 41.03
C ARG A 349 -30.79 13.36 41.37
N SER A 350 -30.78 12.81 42.58
CA SER A 350 -31.83 11.93 43.09
C SER A 350 -32.33 12.38 44.45
N VAL A 351 -33.59 12.06 44.74
CA VAL A 351 -34.23 12.25 46.03
C VAL A 351 -34.99 10.98 46.36
N TRP A 352 -34.72 10.47 47.55
CA TRP A 352 -35.42 9.33 48.12
C TRP A 352 -36.60 9.79 48.97
N ARG A 353 -37.73 9.09 48.85
CA ARG A 353 -38.92 9.32 49.67
C ARG A 353 -39.48 8.01 50.19
N CYS A 354 -39.77 7.99 51.49
CA CYS A 354 -40.53 6.92 52.12
C CYS A 354 -41.92 6.78 51.47
N PRO A 355 -42.55 5.60 51.58
CA PRO A 355 -43.90 5.41 51.09
C PRO A 355 -44.87 6.41 51.72
N THR A 356 -45.80 6.93 50.92
CA THR A 356 -46.79 7.98 51.27
C THR A 356 -46.20 9.35 51.62
N SER A 357 -44.88 9.53 51.46
CA SER A 357 -44.20 10.82 51.67
C SER A 357 -43.98 11.56 50.36
N GLY A 358 -44.35 12.85 50.32
CA GLY A 358 -44.24 13.68 49.13
C GLY A 358 -44.99 13.09 47.94
N SER A 359 -44.32 13.03 46.78
CA SER A 359 -44.86 12.46 45.54
C SER A 359 -44.88 10.93 45.53
N CYS A 360 -44.26 10.26 46.51
CA CYS A 360 -44.24 8.80 46.60
C CYS A 360 -45.56 8.25 47.17
N SER A 361 -46.66 8.38 46.41
CA SER A 361 -47.98 7.86 46.77
C SER A 361 -48.62 7.07 45.64
N GLY A 362 -49.30 5.97 45.99
CA GLY A 362 -49.94 5.08 45.02
C GLY A 362 -48.96 4.53 44.00
N ASN A 363 -49.31 4.62 42.71
CA ASN A 363 -48.50 4.17 41.57
C ASN A 363 -47.79 5.35 40.86
N PHE A 364 -47.41 6.41 41.59
CA PHE A 364 -46.76 7.57 40.97
C PHE A 364 -45.42 7.20 40.33
N CYS A 365 -44.56 6.45 41.02
CA CYS A 365 -43.24 6.05 40.53
C CYS A 365 -43.30 5.33 39.18
N SER A 366 -44.23 4.38 39.04
CA SER A 366 -44.44 3.62 37.81
C SER A 366 -45.03 4.45 36.65
N ARG A 367 -45.54 5.66 36.92
CA ARG A 367 -46.05 6.62 35.91
C ARG A 367 -45.05 7.73 35.57
N VAL A 368 -43.89 7.79 36.22
CA VAL A 368 -42.86 8.79 35.93
C VAL A 368 -42.25 8.48 34.56
N GLY A 369 -42.60 9.29 33.58
CA GLY A 369 -41.94 9.35 32.28
C GLY A 369 -40.81 10.39 32.21
N PRO A 370 -40.04 10.43 31.10
CA PRO A 370 -38.85 11.26 30.91
C PRO A 370 -39.05 12.76 31.13
N LYS A 371 -40.22 13.30 30.76
CA LYS A 371 -40.54 14.74 30.91
C LYS A 371 -41.46 15.04 32.09
N THR A 372 -41.69 14.06 32.97
CA THR A 372 -42.56 14.24 34.14
C THR A 372 -41.93 15.24 35.10
N HIS A 373 -42.73 16.22 35.51
CA HIS A 373 -42.36 17.16 36.56
C HIS A 373 -42.43 16.47 37.92
N ILE A 374 -41.30 16.39 38.60
CA ILE A 374 -41.18 15.82 39.94
C ILE A 374 -41.02 16.98 40.93
N PRO A 375 -41.99 17.22 41.83
CA PRO A 375 -41.94 18.33 42.80
C PRO A 375 -40.64 18.39 43.62
N GLU A 376 -40.10 17.24 44.01
CA GLU A 376 -38.85 17.10 44.76
C GLU A 376 -37.61 17.57 43.98
N LEU A 377 -37.70 17.67 42.66
CA LEU A 377 -36.62 18.05 41.74
C LEU A 377 -37.02 19.26 40.88
N ALA A 378 -37.96 20.08 41.35
CA ALA A 378 -38.54 21.20 40.59
C ALA A 378 -37.48 22.19 40.07
N GLU A 379 -36.41 22.41 40.85
CA GLU A 379 -35.27 23.27 40.48
C GLU A 379 -34.60 22.85 39.15
N LEU A 380 -34.66 21.57 38.80
CA LEU A 380 -34.00 20.99 37.62
C LEU A 380 -34.93 20.84 36.41
N THR A 381 -36.20 21.27 36.53
CA THR A 381 -37.19 21.09 35.45
C THR A 381 -36.79 21.84 34.19
N ASN A 382 -36.19 23.03 34.35
CA ASN A 382 -35.76 23.87 33.24
C ASN A 382 -34.51 23.35 32.53
N ASN A 383 -33.74 22.46 33.16
CA ASN A 383 -32.55 21.89 32.55
C ASN A 383 -32.92 20.84 31.51
N VAL A 384 -32.19 20.81 30.39
CA VAL A 384 -32.35 19.81 29.33
C VAL A 384 -31.96 18.44 29.89
N GLY A 385 -32.93 17.55 30.04
CA GLY A 385 -32.72 16.27 30.71
C GLY A 385 -33.98 15.43 30.79
N ASN A 386 -33.84 14.25 31.38
CA ASN A 386 -34.93 13.31 31.59
C ASN A 386 -35.00 12.84 33.04
N SER A 387 -36.24 12.65 33.49
CA SER A 387 -36.60 12.17 34.82
C SER A 387 -36.91 10.67 34.79
N GLY A 388 -36.74 10.01 35.92
CA GLY A 388 -37.13 8.62 36.11
C GLY A 388 -37.41 8.31 37.58
N CYS A 389 -37.87 7.09 37.84
CA CYS A 389 -38.11 6.60 39.19
C CYS A 389 -37.73 5.11 39.31
N ILE A 390 -37.12 4.75 40.44
CA ILE A 390 -36.80 3.37 40.81
C ILE A 390 -37.51 3.06 42.13
N GLU A 391 -38.26 1.95 42.16
CA GLU A 391 -38.88 1.44 43.38
C GLU A 391 -37.88 0.53 44.12
N SER A 392 -37.76 0.70 45.45
CA SER A 392 -36.94 -0.15 46.32
C SER A 392 -37.72 -0.55 47.56
N SER A 393 -37.34 -1.64 48.22
CA SER A 393 -37.93 -2.02 49.50
C SER A 393 -37.62 -0.96 50.57
N ALA A 394 -38.63 -0.44 51.25
CA ALA A 394 -38.43 0.38 52.45
C ALA A 394 -38.62 -0.53 53.67
N VAL A 395 -37.52 -0.90 54.34
CA VAL A 395 -37.60 -1.67 55.59
C VAL A 395 -37.51 -0.70 56.77
N TRP A 396 -38.14 -1.03 57.90
CA TRP A 396 -38.09 -0.23 59.13
C TRP A 396 -36.67 0.14 59.58
N SER A 397 -35.65 -0.66 59.22
CA SER A 397 -34.23 -0.41 59.48
C SER A 397 -33.63 0.76 58.69
N GLU A 398 -34.32 1.25 57.65
CA GLU A 398 -33.88 2.36 56.79
C GLU A 398 -34.55 3.69 57.17
N GLY A 399 -35.37 3.72 58.23
CA GLY A 399 -35.99 4.95 58.75
C GLY A 399 -37.39 5.27 58.20
N CYS A 400 -38.01 4.35 57.45
CA CYS A 400 -39.41 4.50 57.02
C CYS A 400 -40.37 3.73 57.94
N GLY A 401 -41.52 4.36 58.26
CA GLY A 401 -42.55 3.81 59.15
C GLY A 401 -43.61 2.91 58.48
N LEU A 402 -43.46 2.59 57.19
CA LEU A 402 -44.39 1.75 56.43
C LEU A 402 -43.60 0.69 55.64
N PRO A 403 -44.04 -0.59 55.61
CA PRO A 403 -43.34 -1.69 54.95
C PRO A 403 -43.63 -1.79 53.44
N THR A 404 -43.88 -0.66 52.78
CA THR A 404 -44.20 -0.60 51.34
C THR A 404 -42.99 -0.08 50.55
N ALA A 405 -43.02 -0.15 49.22
CA ALA A 405 -41.88 0.27 48.40
C ALA A 405 -41.63 1.79 48.51
N SER A 406 -40.38 2.18 48.74
CA SER A 406 -39.93 3.57 48.65
C SER A 406 -39.66 3.98 47.21
N CYS A 407 -39.70 5.29 46.95
CA CYS A 407 -39.48 5.85 45.62
C CYS A 407 -38.14 6.60 45.58
N TYR A 408 -37.28 6.23 44.64
CA TYR A 408 -36.09 6.98 44.28
C TYR A 408 -36.37 7.77 43.01
N PHE A 409 -36.73 9.03 43.19
CA PHE A 409 -36.88 9.95 42.08
C PHE A 409 -35.51 10.44 41.64
N TYR A 410 -35.26 10.46 40.34
CA TYR A 410 -34.02 11.00 39.81
C TYR A 410 -34.26 11.77 38.52
N ARG A 411 -33.37 12.72 38.25
CA ARG A 411 -33.29 13.43 36.99
C ARG A 411 -31.84 13.59 36.62
N TRP A 412 -31.49 13.14 35.42
CA TRP A 412 -30.23 13.46 34.80
C TRP A 412 -30.43 14.58 33.80
N TYR A 413 -29.49 15.52 33.76
CA TYR A 413 -29.61 16.73 32.96
C TYR A 413 -28.24 17.18 32.44
N ALA A 414 -28.24 17.71 31.23
CA ALA A 414 -27.06 18.25 30.59
C ALA A 414 -26.79 19.68 31.09
N VAL A 415 -25.52 19.99 31.28
CA VAL A 415 -25.03 21.33 31.62
C VAL A 415 -23.95 21.68 30.61
N PRO A 416 -24.00 22.88 29.98
CA PRO A 416 -22.96 23.30 29.06
C PRO A 416 -21.64 23.45 29.81
N MET A 417 -20.56 22.92 29.23
CA MET A 417 -19.20 23.13 29.72
C MET A 417 -18.64 24.49 29.25
N SER A 418 -19.10 24.97 28.09
CA SER A 418 -18.59 26.17 27.43
C SER A 418 -19.69 27.02 26.79
N PHE A 419 -19.30 28.23 26.37
CA PHE A 419 -20.12 29.13 25.56
C PHE A 419 -19.82 29.05 24.06
N ASP A 420 -19.00 28.10 23.62
CA ASP A 420 -18.69 27.89 22.20
C ASP A 420 -19.75 27.00 21.55
N VAL A 421 -20.02 27.25 20.27
CA VAL A 421 -21.00 26.49 19.48
C VAL A 421 -20.29 25.86 18.30
N TYR A 422 -20.50 24.57 18.13
CA TYR A 422 -19.87 23.79 17.08
C TYR A 422 -20.88 23.41 16.02
N GLU A 423 -20.43 23.44 14.77
CA GLU A 423 -21.21 22.94 13.65
C GLU A 423 -20.68 21.56 13.24
N LEU A 424 -21.57 20.58 13.21
CA LEU A 424 -21.30 19.27 12.63
C LEU A 424 -21.88 19.25 11.22
N PHE A 425 -21.04 18.99 10.22
CA PHE A 425 -21.46 18.95 8.82
C PHE A 425 -20.83 17.78 8.06
N GLU A 426 -21.44 17.39 6.95
CA GLU A 426 -20.90 16.41 6.01
C GLU A 426 -20.77 17.02 4.61
N CYS A 427 -19.94 16.41 3.76
CA CYS A 427 -19.74 16.83 2.37
C CYS A 427 -20.37 15.77 1.44
N PRO A 428 -21.66 15.87 1.09
CA PRO A 428 -22.30 14.89 0.19
C PRO A 428 -21.71 14.89 -1.21
N THR A 429 -21.16 16.03 -1.65
CA THR A 429 -20.54 16.20 -2.97
C THR A 429 -19.22 16.94 -2.84
N TRP A 430 -18.27 16.58 -3.71
CA TRP A 430 -16.94 17.18 -3.78
C TRP A 430 -16.66 17.63 -5.22
N ASP A 431 -16.27 18.88 -5.39
CA ASP A 431 -15.92 19.44 -6.68
C ASP A 431 -14.41 19.30 -6.93
N PHE A 432 -14.04 18.72 -8.06
CA PHE A 432 -12.65 18.45 -8.41
C PHE A 432 -12.04 19.59 -9.22
N HIS A 433 -10.95 20.13 -8.70
CA HIS A 433 -10.15 21.17 -9.35
C HIS A 433 -8.77 20.59 -9.67
N ILE A 434 -8.54 20.31 -10.96
CA ILE A 434 -7.29 19.70 -11.45
C ILE A 434 -6.35 20.85 -11.87
N ASN A 435 -5.44 21.25 -10.99
CA ASN A 435 -4.46 22.28 -11.30
C ASN A 435 -3.30 21.67 -12.07
N SER A 436 -3.11 22.13 -13.30
CA SER A 436 -2.11 21.58 -14.22
C SER A 436 -1.28 22.69 -14.86
N VAL A 437 -0.10 22.32 -15.35
CA VAL A 437 0.77 23.19 -16.13
C VAL A 437 0.84 22.61 -17.53
N LEU A 438 0.43 23.41 -18.50
CA LEU A 438 0.47 23.10 -19.92
C LEU A 438 1.72 23.75 -20.52
N ARG A 439 2.61 22.93 -21.08
CA ARG A 439 3.77 23.40 -21.84
C ARG A 439 3.65 22.95 -23.28
N LEU A 440 3.61 23.92 -24.20
CA LEU A 440 3.64 23.69 -25.63
C LEU A 440 5.06 23.92 -26.15
N THR A 441 5.63 22.92 -26.82
CA THR A 441 6.91 23.02 -27.52
C THR A 441 6.70 22.77 -29.00
N VAL A 442 7.00 23.77 -29.84
CA VAL A 442 6.93 23.64 -31.30
C VAL A 442 8.20 24.25 -31.87
N ASN A 443 9.04 23.43 -32.49
CA ASN A 443 10.41 23.80 -32.84
C ASN A 443 11.18 24.33 -31.61
N ASP A 444 11.88 25.47 -31.71
CA ASP A 444 12.62 26.12 -30.61
C ASP A 444 11.74 27.01 -29.70
N TYR A 445 10.44 27.14 -29.99
CA TYR A 445 9.53 27.95 -29.17
C TYR A 445 8.90 27.08 -28.08
N SER A 446 9.08 27.49 -26.82
CA SER A 446 8.40 26.89 -25.67
C SER A 446 7.56 27.94 -24.94
N LYS A 447 6.29 27.61 -24.68
CA LYS A 447 5.37 28.44 -23.88
C LYS A 447 4.76 27.58 -22.79
N GLU A 448 4.72 28.13 -21.58
CA GLU A 448 4.18 27.47 -20.39
C GLU A 448 3.03 28.29 -19.83
N GLU A 449 1.95 27.62 -19.43
CA GLU A 449 0.71 28.23 -18.95
C GLU A 449 0.10 27.37 -17.83
N SER A 450 -0.37 28.00 -16.76
CA SER A 450 -1.09 27.30 -15.70
C SER A 450 -2.58 27.20 -16.06
N VAL A 451 -3.14 26.01 -15.96
CA VAL A 451 -4.52 25.72 -16.37
C VAL A 451 -5.19 24.89 -15.29
N THR A 452 -6.34 25.35 -14.80
CA THR A 452 -7.22 24.57 -13.91
C THR A 452 -8.30 23.90 -14.75
N LEU A 453 -8.38 22.58 -14.67
CA LEU A 453 -9.38 21.80 -15.38
C LEU A 453 -10.47 21.34 -14.40
N ILE A 454 -11.73 21.51 -14.81
CA ILE A 454 -12.91 21.11 -14.04
C ILE A 454 -13.64 20.03 -14.86
N PRO A 455 -14.00 18.87 -14.26
CA PRO A 455 -14.74 17.83 -14.96
C PRO A 455 -16.01 18.33 -15.64
N GLY A 456 -16.24 17.90 -16.88
CA GLY A 456 -17.40 18.30 -17.68
C GLY A 456 -17.31 19.69 -18.32
N TRP A 457 -16.24 20.44 -18.08
CA TRP A 457 -16.02 21.78 -18.65
C TRP A 457 -14.82 21.75 -19.60
N THR A 458 -14.96 22.37 -20.78
CA THR A 458 -13.87 22.51 -21.75
C THR A 458 -13.09 23.78 -21.48
N GLN A 459 -11.83 23.61 -21.09
CA GLN A 459 -10.91 24.72 -20.89
C GLN A 459 -10.16 25.00 -22.18
N HIS A 460 -10.25 26.25 -22.66
CA HIS A 460 -9.56 26.71 -23.85
C HIS A 460 -8.28 27.44 -23.46
N SER A 461 -7.13 26.96 -23.94
CA SER A 461 -5.83 27.62 -23.80
C SER A 461 -5.18 27.74 -25.18
N ASN A 462 -5.14 28.95 -25.72
CA ASN A 462 -4.68 29.24 -27.08
C ASN A 462 -5.42 28.38 -28.15
N ASN A 463 -4.68 27.58 -28.93
CA ASN A 463 -5.23 26.67 -29.95
C ASN A 463 -5.54 25.25 -29.41
N ILE A 464 -5.50 25.04 -28.09
CA ILE A 464 -5.70 23.74 -27.44
C ILE A 464 -6.97 23.81 -26.57
N SER A 465 -7.87 22.86 -26.77
CA SER A 465 -9.04 22.64 -25.90
C SER A 465 -8.83 21.39 -25.06
N LEU A 466 -8.88 21.54 -23.74
CA LEU A 466 -8.72 20.45 -22.77
C LEU A 466 -10.04 20.22 -22.06
N THR A 467 -10.54 18.98 -22.06
CA THR A 467 -11.76 18.59 -21.34
C THR A 467 -11.45 17.36 -20.49
N PRO A 468 -11.59 17.41 -19.16
CA PRO A 468 -11.52 16.21 -18.34
C PRO A 468 -12.77 15.36 -18.55
N ILE A 469 -12.57 14.14 -19.06
CA ILE A 469 -13.65 13.24 -19.47
C ILE A 469 -14.05 12.30 -18.34
N ALA A 470 -13.08 11.85 -17.54
CA ALA A 470 -13.30 10.96 -16.41
C ALA A 470 -12.26 11.22 -15.32
N ILE A 471 -12.69 11.09 -14.07
CA ILE A 471 -11.82 11.09 -12.89
C ILE A 471 -12.18 9.87 -12.05
N SER A 472 -11.17 9.15 -11.56
CA SER A 472 -11.37 8.10 -10.56
C SER A 472 -11.14 8.71 -9.18
N ASN A 473 -12.15 8.65 -8.30
CA ASN A 473 -11.96 9.09 -6.91
C ASN A 473 -10.86 8.24 -6.25
N PRO A 474 -9.80 8.85 -5.70
CA PRO A 474 -8.88 8.11 -4.86
C PRO A 474 -9.67 7.56 -3.66
N PRO A 475 -9.36 6.34 -3.19
CA PRO A 475 -9.98 5.78 -1.99
C PRO A 475 -9.48 6.57 -0.76
N ALA A 476 -10.10 7.72 -0.50
CA ALA A 476 -9.74 8.60 0.60
C ALA A 476 -10.83 8.51 1.69
N PRO A 477 -10.53 7.95 2.87
CA PRO A 477 -11.51 7.75 3.95
C PRO A 477 -12.19 9.05 4.41
N ILE A 478 -11.48 10.19 4.30
CA ILE A 478 -11.95 11.52 4.67
C ILE A 478 -13.21 11.98 3.90
N LEU A 479 -13.42 11.46 2.68
CA LEU A 479 -14.55 11.87 1.83
C LEU A 479 -15.90 11.38 2.35
N GLY A 480 -15.90 10.37 3.23
CA GLY A 480 -17.11 9.81 3.84
C GLY A 480 -17.28 10.14 5.33
N THR A 481 -16.37 10.92 5.92
CA THR A 481 -16.44 11.29 7.34
C THR A 481 -17.05 12.67 7.52
N PRO A 482 -17.90 12.89 8.54
CA PRO A 482 -18.35 14.22 8.89
C PRO A 482 -17.22 15.04 9.54
N PHE A 483 -17.42 16.35 9.58
CA PHE A 483 -16.48 17.33 10.09
C PHE A 483 -17.13 18.17 11.19
N LEU A 484 -16.33 18.52 12.18
CA LEU A 484 -16.68 19.44 13.26
C LEU A 484 -15.96 20.76 13.01
N THR A 485 -16.66 21.89 13.07
CA THR A 485 -16.03 23.21 12.91
C THR A 485 -16.44 24.19 13.98
N HIS A 486 -15.48 25.06 14.31
CA HIS A 486 -15.68 26.27 15.09
C HIS A 486 -14.82 27.40 14.49
N GLY A 487 -15.47 28.41 13.91
CA GLY A 487 -14.78 29.49 13.22
C GLY A 487 -14.00 29.00 12.00
N PHE A 488 -12.67 29.15 12.02
CA PHE A 488 -11.78 28.67 10.96
C PHE A 488 -11.20 27.27 11.22
N SER A 489 -11.40 26.73 12.43
CA SER A 489 -10.86 25.44 12.81
C SER A 489 -11.81 24.32 12.38
N VAL A 490 -11.28 23.27 11.76
CA VAL A 490 -12.04 22.10 11.33
C VAL A 490 -11.33 20.85 11.85
N ALA A 491 -12.10 19.87 12.31
CA ALA A 491 -11.61 18.55 12.70
C ALA A 491 -12.50 17.44 12.14
N LEU A 492 -11.94 16.24 12.04
CA LEU A 492 -12.68 15.03 11.68
C LEU A 492 -13.59 14.61 12.84
N ALA A 493 -14.89 14.50 12.58
CA ALA A 493 -15.89 14.14 13.58
C ALA A 493 -16.11 12.62 13.61
N LYS A 494 -15.17 11.86 14.19
CA LYS A 494 -15.34 10.41 14.36
C LYS A 494 -16.10 10.11 15.66
N ASN A 495 -17.15 9.28 15.58
CA ASN A 495 -17.90 8.78 16.75
C ASN A 495 -18.48 9.87 17.68
N VAL A 496 -18.90 11.01 17.14
CA VAL A 496 -19.53 12.07 17.96
C VAL A 496 -20.87 11.55 18.52
N PRO A 497 -21.08 11.57 19.85
CA PRO A 497 -22.38 11.27 20.44
C PRO A 497 -23.40 12.31 19.97
N LEU A 498 -24.35 11.84 19.18
CA LEU A 498 -25.45 12.65 18.64
C LEU A 498 -26.67 12.68 19.57
N ASP A 499 -26.44 12.46 20.86
CA ASP A 499 -27.50 12.35 21.85
C ASP A 499 -28.12 13.71 22.18
N LEU A 500 -27.31 14.79 22.20
CA LEU A 500 -27.77 16.16 22.35
C LEU A 500 -27.61 16.92 21.03
N LYS A 501 -28.71 17.39 20.46
CA LYS A 501 -28.73 18.17 19.22
C LYS A 501 -29.51 19.46 19.39
N CYS A 502 -28.98 20.53 18.83
CA CYS A 502 -29.65 21.81 18.77
C CYS A 502 -30.18 22.02 17.33
N PRO A 503 -31.45 22.44 17.16
CA PRO A 503 -32.07 22.58 15.84
C PRO A 503 -31.45 23.71 15.01
N ASP A 504 -31.03 24.77 15.67
CA ASP A 504 -30.42 25.94 15.05
C ASP A 504 -29.31 26.53 15.93
N LEU A 505 -28.55 27.47 15.34
CA LEU A 505 -27.46 28.17 16.00
C LEU A 505 -27.94 28.98 17.22
N ALA A 506 -29.16 29.55 17.16
CA ALA A 506 -29.73 30.33 18.23
C ALA A 506 -30.05 29.47 19.48
N SER A 507 -30.65 28.30 19.27
CA SER A 507 -30.95 27.33 20.32
C SER A 507 -29.66 26.76 20.90
N ALA A 508 -28.63 26.53 20.09
CA ALA A 508 -27.32 26.14 20.60
C ALA A 508 -26.77 27.21 21.54
N ARG A 509 -26.78 28.50 21.14
CA ARG A 509 -26.35 29.62 21.99
C ARG A 509 -27.14 29.72 23.30
N GLY A 510 -28.46 29.53 23.27
CA GLY A 510 -29.32 29.53 24.46
C GLY A 510 -29.32 28.22 25.26
N PHE A 511 -28.58 27.19 24.82
CA PHE A 511 -28.64 25.82 25.34
C PHE A 511 -30.07 25.22 25.36
N GLY A 512 -30.93 25.68 24.43
CA GLY A 512 -32.28 25.17 24.21
C GLY A 512 -32.29 23.91 23.33
N CYS A 513 -31.44 22.94 23.64
CA CYS A 513 -31.23 21.75 22.81
C CYS A 513 -32.11 20.59 23.29
N ASN A 514 -32.27 19.56 22.45
CA ASN A 514 -32.99 18.35 22.84
C ASN A 514 -31.99 17.20 23.09
N ILE A 515 -32.19 16.45 24.16
CA ILE A 515 -31.37 15.29 24.51
C ILE A 515 -32.19 14.00 24.42
N SER A 516 -31.62 13.01 23.72
CA SER A 516 -32.16 11.67 23.57
C SER A 516 -32.22 10.95 24.91
N GLU A 517 -33.24 10.14 25.14
CA GLU A 517 -33.35 9.25 26.31
C GLU A 517 -32.20 8.23 26.36
N GLU A 518 -31.61 7.90 25.22
CA GLU A 518 -30.47 6.98 25.12
C GLU A 518 -29.11 7.59 25.53
N ALA A 519 -29.07 8.89 25.87
CA ALA A 519 -27.86 9.56 26.34
C ALA A 519 -27.30 8.91 27.61
N CYS A 520 -28.20 8.45 28.49
CA CYS A 520 -27.87 7.76 29.73
C CYS A 520 -28.50 6.38 29.76
N ARG A 521 -27.71 5.37 30.13
CA ARG A 521 -28.15 3.99 30.31
C ARG A 521 -27.78 3.50 31.71
N GLU A 522 -28.40 2.40 32.12
CA GLU A 522 -28.07 1.69 33.37
C GLU A 522 -28.14 2.56 34.64
N CYS A 523 -29.23 3.31 34.83
CA CYS A 523 -29.47 4.00 36.09
C CYS A 523 -29.74 2.98 37.21
N ARG A 524 -28.86 2.96 38.23
CA ARG A 524 -28.94 2.04 39.36
C ARG A 524 -28.79 2.78 40.68
N LEU A 525 -29.32 2.17 41.74
CA LEU A 525 -29.15 2.63 43.12
C LEU A 525 -27.75 2.25 43.62
N ILE A 526 -27.04 3.22 44.20
CA ILE A 526 -25.81 3.01 44.95
C ILE A 526 -26.09 3.19 46.44
N SER A 527 -25.31 2.51 47.30
CA SER A 527 -25.37 2.64 48.75
C SER A 527 -25.34 4.11 49.19
N GLY A 528 -26.38 4.56 49.89
CA GLY A 528 -26.50 5.94 50.37
C GLY A 528 -27.52 6.82 49.62
N ASP A 529 -28.63 6.24 49.17
CA ASP A 529 -29.78 6.93 48.57
C ASP A 529 -29.53 7.74 47.29
N THR A 530 -28.49 7.37 46.55
CA THR A 530 -28.13 8.04 45.30
C THR A 530 -28.36 7.14 44.10
N VAL A 531 -28.96 7.71 43.05
CA VAL A 531 -29.07 7.06 41.74
C VAL A 531 -27.92 7.55 40.86
N THR A 532 -27.17 6.62 40.29
CA THR A 532 -26.14 6.92 39.29
C THR A 532 -26.50 6.29 37.97
N CYS A 533 -26.34 7.06 36.89
CA CYS A 533 -26.53 6.61 35.52
C CYS A 533 -25.20 6.65 34.77
N GLN A 534 -24.99 5.73 33.83
CA GLN A 534 -23.87 5.80 32.91
C GLN A 534 -24.27 6.65 31.70
N CYS A 535 -23.67 7.82 31.57
CA CYS A 535 -24.06 8.82 30.59
C CYS A 535 -22.91 9.12 29.62
N ARG A 536 -23.24 9.46 28.37
CA ARG A 536 -22.28 9.89 27.35
C ARG A 536 -22.21 11.41 27.30
N GLU A 537 -21.02 11.92 27.56
CA GLU A 537 -20.71 13.35 27.54
C GLU A 537 -20.02 13.73 26.22
N LEU A 538 -20.03 15.01 25.90
CA LEU A 538 -19.38 15.54 24.70
C LEU A 538 -18.49 16.71 25.08
N ASP A 539 -17.20 16.58 24.82
CA ASP A 539 -16.21 17.65 24.87
C ASP A 539 -15.76 17.96 23.43
N ALA A 540 -16.50 18.86 22.77
CA ALA A 540 -16.22 19.25 21.40
C ALA A 540 -14.97 20.14 21.28
N GLU A 541 -14.61 20.90 22.33
CA GLU A 541 -13.35 21.64 22.40
C GLU A 541 -12.18 20.67 22.32
N ALA A 542 -12.18 19.61 23.14
CA ALA A 542 -11.13 18.60 23.14
C ALA A 542 -11.03 17.89 21.79
N MET A 543 -12.16 17.55 21.15
CA MET A 543 -12.16 16.95 19.81
C MET A 543 -11.57 17.88 18.74
N LEU A 544 -11.84 19.18 18.82
CA LEU A 544 -11.30 20.17 17.88
C LEU A 544 -9.82 20.50 18.16
N ALA A 545 -9.39 20.36 19.41
CA ALA A 545 -8.01 20.53 19.84
C ALA A 545 -7.14 19.29 19.60
N ASP A 546 -7.74 18.11 19.40
CA ASP A 546 -7.04 16.86 19.16
C ASP A 546 -6.21 16.94 17.87
N PRO A 547 -4.87 16.84 17.94
CA PRO A 547 -4.00 16.93 16.77
C PRO A 547 -4.17 15.76 15.78
N GLU A 548 -4.73 14.62 16.19
CA GLU A 548 -5.01 13.51 15.27
C GLU A 548 -6.29 13.73 14.44
N LEU A 549 -7.22 14.52 14.96
CA LEU A 549 -8.51 14.80 14.32
C LEU A 549 -8.52 16.16 13.62
N ARG A 550 -7.78 17.14 14.14
CA ARG A 550 -7.73 18.50 13.62
C ARG A 550 -7.10 18.53 12.23
N LEU A 551 -7.79 19.18 11.30
CA LEU A 551 -7.28 19.41 9.95
C LEU A 551 -6.40 20.68 9.92
N PRO A 552 -5.37 20.69 9.07
CA PRO A 552 -4.44 21.81 8.93
C PRO A 552 -5.09 23.10 8.42
#